data_AF-A0A6B3UHV7-F1
#
_entry.id   AF-A0A6B3UHV7-F1
#
_cell.length_a   1.000
_cell.length_b   1.000
_cell.length_c   1.000
_cell.angle_alpha   90.00
_cell.angle_beta   90.00
_cell.angle_gamma   90.00
#
_symmetry.space_group_name_H-M   'P 1'
#
loop_
_entity.id
_entity.type
_entity.pdbx_description
1 polymer ?
#
loop_
_entity_poly.entity_id
_entity_poly.type
_entity_poly.pdbx_seq_one_letter_code
_entity_poly.pdbx_strand_id
1 'polypeptide(L)' 'QRQVCRNPSLAALDARMDSIYRRALSSARDPRALKADQDRWMAVREGAALRDPSMVGPAYERRIAELSRRDW' A
#
# COMPACT_ATOMS: atom_id res chain seq x y z
N GLN A 1 9.98 2.72 -7.39
CA GLN A 1 10.26 3.04 -5.95
C GLN A 1 11.03 4.35 -5.62
N ARG A 2 11.78 5.00 -6.52
CA ARG A 2 12.69 6.14 -6.19
C ARG A 2 12.08 7.36 -5.46
N GLN A 3 10.79 7.66 -5.63
CA GLN A 3 10.13 8.79 -4.96
C GLN A 3 9.79 8.52 -3.49
N VAL A 4 9.42 7.29 -3.14
CA VAL A 4 9.08 6.91 -1.76
C VAL A 4 10.32 7.04 -0.88
N CYS A 5 11.49 6.62 -1.38
CA CYS A 5 12.75 6.73 -0.66
C CYS A 5 13.25 8.18 -0.50
N ARG A 6 12.76 9.13 -1.30
CA ARG A 6 13.19 10.55 -1.27
C ARG A 6 12.30 11.45 -0.43
N ASN A 7 11.10 11.01 -0.08
CA ASN A 7 10.15 11.77 0.73
C ASN A 7 9.93 11.05 2.07
N PRO A 8 10.41 11.61 3.20
CA PRO A 8 10.28 10.99 4.52
C PRO A 8 8.83 10.65 4.91
N SER A 9 7.87 11.49 4.53
CA SER A 9 6.45 11.25 4.80
C SER A 9 5.92 10.05 4.01
N LEU A 10 6.34 9.89 2.76
CA LEU A 10 5.97 8.71 1.95
C LEU A 10 6.66 7.44 2.46
N ALA A 11 7.91 7.53 2.91
CA ALA A 11 8.61 6.40 3.51
C ALA A 11 7.92 5.92 4.81
N ALA A 12 7.45 6.85 5.65
CA ALA A 12 6.68 6.50 6.86
C ALA A 12 5.35 5.82 6.51
N LEU A 13 4.65 6.30 5.48
CA LEU A 13 3.42 5.67 4.98
C LEU A 13 3.68 4.27 4.42
N ASP A 14 4.79 4.07 3.71
CA ASP A 14 5.20 2.79 3.16
C ASP A 14 5.48 1.76 4.26
N ALA A 15 6.25 2.14 5.28
CA ALA A 15 6.52 1.29 6.45
C ALA A 15 5.25 0.95 7.22
N ARG A 16 4.34 1.91 7.41
CA ARG A 16 3.05 1.68 8.06
C ARG A 16 2.18 0.71 7.25
N MET A 17 2.12 0.89 5.93
CA MET A 17 1.35 0.03 5.04
C MET A 17 1.89 -1.40 5.06
N ASP A 18 3.22 -1.59 4.98
CA ASP A 18 3.85 -2.91 5.04
C ASP A 18 3.56 -3.64 6.37
N SER A 19 3.63 -2.93 7.50
CA SER A 19 3.27 -3.50 8.81
C SER A 19 1.82 -4.02 8.84
N ILE A 20 0.87 -3.23 8.33
CA ILE A 20 -0.55 -3.60 8.29
C ILE A 20 -0.79 -4.72 7.28
N TYR A 21 -0.13 -4.69 6.13
CA TYR A 21 -0.22 -5.74 5.12
C TYR A 21 0.26 -7.09 5.69
N ARG A 22 1.39 -7.12 6.39
CA ARG A 22 1.88 -8.36 7.05
C ARG A 22 0.89 -8.89 8.09
N ARG A 23 0.28 -8.00 8.88
CA ARG A 23 -0.77 -8.40 9.82
C ARG A 23 -1.98 -8.97 9.09
N ALA A 24 -2.49 -8.29 8.06
CA ALA A 24 -3.61 -8.77 7.26
C ALA A 24 -3.30 -10.13 6.60
N LEU A 25 -2.09 -10.32 6.08
CA LEU A 25 -1.64 -11.57 5.46
C LEU A 25 -1.63 -12.73 6.45
N SER A 26 -1.27 -12.48 7.71
CA SER A 26 -1.25 -13.51 8.76
C SER A 26 -2.63 -14.00 9.18
N SER A 27 -3.68 -13.18 8.96
CA SER A 27 -5.06 -13.49 9.33
C SER A 27 -5.99 -13.67 8.14
N ALA A 28 -5.46 -13.61 6.91
CA ALA A 28 -6.25 -13.73 5.70
C ALA A 28 -6.75 -15.17 5.49
N ARG A 29 -8.04 -15.31 5.20
CA ARG A 29 -8.71 -16.50 4.66
C ARG A 29 -8.15 -16.86 3.29
N ASP A 30 -7.87 -15.88 2.43
CA ASP A 30 -7.17 -16.09 1.16
C ASP A 30 -5.93 -15.19 1.02
N PRO A 31 -4.77 -15.63 1.56
CA PRO A 31 -3.51 -14.90 1.44
C PRO A 31 -3.04 -14.70 -0.01
N ARG A 32 -3.42 -15.58 -0.94
CA ARG A 32 -3.01 -15.47 -2.35
C ARG A 32 -3.78 -14.35 -3.04
N ALA A 33 -5.08 -14.25 -2.79
CA ALA A 33 -5.90 -13.15 -3.29
C ALA A 33 -5.41 -11.80 -2.75
N LEU A 34 -5.12 -11.71 -1.44
CA LEU A 34 -4.57 -10.49 -0.83
C LEU A 34 -3.22 -10.10 -1.46
N LYS A 35 -2.32 -11.07 -1.69
CA LYS A 35 -1.03 -10.79 -2.33
C LYS A 35 -1.20 -10.27 -3.76
N ALA A 36 -2.07 -10.88 -4.56
CA ALA A 36 -2.34 -10.43 -5.92
C ALA A 36 -2.96 -9.02 -5.96
N ASP A 37 -3.86 -8.72 -5.02
CA ASP A 37 -4.46 -7.39 -4.87
C ASP A 37 -3.43 -6.34 -4.45
N GLN A 38 -2.52 -6.68 -3.53
CA GLN A 38 -1.41 -5.82 -3.13
C GLN A 38 -0.44 -5.55 -4.29
N ASP A 39 -0.10 -6.57 -5.08
CA ASP A 39 0.77 -6.45 -6.26
C ASP A 39 0.13 -5.51 -7.31
N ARG A 40 -1.19 -5.63 -7.55
CA ARG A 40 -1.94 -4.72 -8.42
C ARG A 40 -1.95 -3.29 -7.87
N TRP A 41 -2.16 -3.12 -6.57
CA TRP A 41 -2.15 -1.79 -5.94
C TRP A 41 -0.77 -1.11 -6.09
N MET A 42 0.33 -1.84 -5.93
CA MET A 42 1.68 -1.28 -6.12
C MET A 42 1.88 -0.74 -7.55
N ALA A 43 1.43 -1.47 -8.57
CA ALA A 43 1.51 -1.02 -9.97
C ALA A 43 0.70 0.26 -10.20
N VAL A 44 -0.52 0.35 -9.64
CA VAL A 44 -1.37 1.54 -9.74
C VAL A 44 -0.72 2.74 -9.01
N ARG A 45 -0.14 2.51 -7.83
CA ARG A 45 0.56 3.55 -7.05
C ARG A 45 1.74 4.13 -7.83
N GLU A 46 2.54 3.30 -8.49
CA GLU A 46 3.66 3.75 -9.30
C GLU A 46 3.20 4.55 -10.52
N GLY A 47 2.12 4.13 -11.18
CA GLY A 47 1.50 4.90 -12.26
C GLY A 47 0.95 6.25 -11.81
N ALA A 48 0.30 6.31 -10.63
CA ALA A 48 -0.19 7.56 -10.06
C ALA A 48 0.96 8.52 -9.70
N ALA A 49 2.03 7.99 -9.11
CA ALA A 49 3.22 8.76 -8.74
C ALA A 49 3.91 9.45 -9.93
N LEU A 50 3.87 8.81 -11.11
CA LEU A 50 4.41 9.39 -12.35
C LEU A 50 3.55 10.54 -12.90
N ARG A 51 2.23 10.51 -12.68
CA ARG A 51 1.30 11.54 -13.18
C ARG A 51 1.19 12.71 -12.21
N ASP A 52 1.01 12.39 -10.92
CA ASP A 52 0.85 13.36 -9.85
C ASP A 52 1.43 12.79 -8.54
N PRO A 53 2.66 13.21 -8.17
CA PRO A 53 3.30 12.75 -6.93
C PRO A 53 2.51 13.09 -5.65
N SER A 54 1.65 14.12 -5.68
CA SER A 54 0.86 14.52 -4.52
C SER A 54 -0.22 13.49 -4.17
N MET A 55 -0.68 12.72 -5.16
CA MET A 55 -1.71 11.69 -4.99
C MET A 55 -1.19 10.40 -4.35
N VAL A 56 0.13 10.26 -4.19
CA VAL A 56 0.74 9.06 -3.60
C VAL A 56 0.39 8.93 -2.12
N GLY A 57 0.39 10.04 -1.37
CA GLY A 57 0.03 10.05 0.06
C GLY A 57 -1.40 9.54 0.31
N PRO A 58 -2.43 10.14 -0.31
CA PRO A 58 -3.82 9.67 -0.21
C PRO A 58 -4.00 8.21 -0.65
N ALA A 59 -3.24 7.73 -1.65
CA ALA A 59 -3.29 6.34 -2.08
C ALA A 59 -2.80 5.38 -0.98
N TYR A 60 -1.76 5.73 -0.23
CA TYR A 60 -1.31 4.97 0.94
C TYR A 60 -2.37 4.95 2.04
N GLU A 61 -2.94 6.11 2.39
CA GLU A 61 -3.95 6.21 3.44
C GLU A 61 -5.19 5.35 3.15
N ARG A 62 -5.67 5.41 1.91
CA ARG A 62 -6.77 4.56 1.44
C ARG A 62 -6.43 3.08 1.58
N ARG A 63 -5.24 2.67 1.14
CA ARG A 63 -4.81 1.26 1.19
C ARG A 63 -4.68 0.76 2.62
N ILE A 64 -4.09 1.56 3.50
CA ILE A 64 -3.99 1.27 4.94
C ILE A 64 -5.38 1.06 5.54
N ALA A 65 -6.35 1.92 5.19
CA ALA A 65 -7.72 1.80 5.69
C ALA A 65 -8.46 0.57 5.12
N GLU A 66 -8.17 0.17 3.89
CA GLU A 66 -8.71 -1.05 3.28
C GLU A 66 -8.15 -2.32 3.95
N LEU A 67 -6.82 -2.39 4.11
CA LEU A 67 -6.14 -3.52 4.74
C LEU A 67 -6.54 -3.70 6.21
N SER A 68 -6.91 -2.61 6.91
CA SER A 68 -7.31 -2.65 8.32
C SER A 68 -8.78 -3.07 8.55
N ARG A 69 -9.64 -3.02 7.51
CA ARG A 69 -11.09 -3.20 7.66
C ARG A 69 -11.62 -4.54 7.14
N ARG A 70 -10.89 -5.21 6.26
CA ARG A 70 -11.36 -6.42 5.58
C ARG A 70 -10.74 -7.67 6.19
N ASP A 71 -11.57 -8.69 6.36
CA ASP A 71 -11.12 -10.07 6.44
C ASP A 71 -10.80 -10.50 4.99
N TRP A 72 -9.52 -10.52 4.65
CA TRP A 72 -8.99 -10.98 3.36
C TRP A 72 -9.00 -12.49 3.25
#